data_AF-A0A2A6ED43-F1
#
_entry.id   AF-A0A2A6ED43-F1
#
_cell.length_a   1.000
_cell.length_b   1.000
_cell.length_c   1.000
_cell.angle_alpha   90.00
_cell.angle_beta   90.00
_cell.angle_gamma   90.00
#
_symmetry.space_group_name_H-M   'P 1'
#
loop_
_entity.id
_entity.type
_entity.pdbx_description
1 polymer ?
#
loop_
_entity_poly.entity_id
_entity_poly.type
_entity_poly.pdbx_seq_one_letter_code
_entity_poly.pdbx_strand_id
1 'polypeptide(L)'
;MRIKLLLSSLLIATAMQAQTNGNEAEPDFEGKTATYFYYDDEMYVNTIGYTKRNLLEERVYIMENNEVYLQEFIDFIGFIKGTINKDAGTITIKNGQEMGTKQFKKGGATHKVYFATMNTTTQQPEDGEFTLKYIDKGNGNIYIDGGSLCFSLYYLNEEKPTVFLHTTGLKMVSKALLDAGVQKATYEYTDIEEGGSKESSKIDCIKYGENIYFNSLEASVPNKWQVAKILQEGENMLLFIPNNQFITYMSDAYFVFKTATTEGNNGAEPKEVEGLKIPMVLDETTHTYKCTTANNELLGALASQVSSKGTSNEWVTKYTSISITIPESQITDGISSVTQPKKQENTLYYDLQGRAYKYPSKGIYIHNGKKIVVK
;
A
#
# COMPACT_ATOMS: atom_id res chain seq x y z
N MET A 1 4.33 28.99 -0.52
CA MET A 1 5.77 28.94 -0.91
C MET A 1 6.67 28.24 0.11
N ARG A 2 6.76 28.63 1.39
CA ARG A 2 7.67 27.98 2.38
C ARG A 2 7.35 26.49 2.64
N ILE A 3 6.08 26.09 2.70
CA ILE A 3 5.67 24.70 2.99
C ILE A 3 5.84 23.78 1.77
N LYS A 4 5.60 24.26 0.55
CA LYS A 4 5.90 23.52 -0.69
C LYS A 4 7.42 23.30 -0.86
N LEU A 5 8.24 24.31 -0.55
CA LEU A 5 9.71 24.17 -0.47
C LEU A 5 10.14 23.11 0.56
N LEU A 6 9.52 23.11 1.76
CA LEU A 6 9.73 22.05 2.76
C LEU A 6 9.37 20.67 2.19
N LEU A 7 8.22 20.53 1.54
CA LEU A 7 7.74 19.29 0.93
C LEU A 7 8.71 18.76 -0.16
N SER A 8 9.17 19.62 -1.07
CA SER A 8 10.14 19.26 -2.11
C SER A 8 11.55 18.95 -1.57
N SER A 9 11.96 19.58 -0.46
CA SER A 9 13.27 19.33 0.17
C SER A 9 13.39 17.97 0.88
N LEU A 10 12.27 17.25 1.08
CA LEU A 10 12.26 15.89 1.63
C LEU A 10 12.97 14.86 0.74
N LEU A 11 13.14 15.15 -0.57
CA LEU A 11 13.92 14.31 -1.49
C LEU A 11 15.41 14.23 -1.15
N ILE A 12 15.92 15.20 -0.38
CA ILE A 12 17.33 15.26 0.05
C ILE A 12 17.48 14.82 1.52
N ALA A 13 16.37 14.73 2.25
CA ALA A 13 16.34 14.44 3.68
C ALA A 13 15.34 13.32 4.00
N THR A 14 15.53 12.14 3.41
CA THR A 14 15.17 10.93 4.14
C THR A 14 16.13 10.84 5.33
N ALA A 15 15.62 11.21 6.50
CA ALA A 15 16.28 11.22 7.81
C ALA A 15 17.15 12.46 8.15
N MET A 16 17.35 12.61 9.47
CA MET A 16 18.50 13.30 10.10
C MET A 16 18.36 14.78 10.49
N GLN A 17 17.39 15.13 11.33
CA GLN A 17 17.76 15.90 12.52
C GLN A 17 17.14 15.22 13.75
N ALA A 18 17.99 14.61 14.59
CA ALA A 18 17.70 14.00 15.88
C ALA A 18 17.23 12.52 15.94
N GLN A 19 17.63 11.69 14.98
CA GLN A 19 17.63 10.23 15.16
C GLN A 19 19.06 9.70 15.09
N THR A 20 19.42 8.80 16.01
CA THR A 20 20.70 8.06 15.95
C THR A 20 20.40 6.57 16.07
N ASN A 21 21.11 5.75 15.30
CA ASN A 21 21.09 4.31 15.48
C ASN A 21 21.56 4.01 16.92
N GLY A 22 20.77 3.26 17.66
CA GLY A 22 20.99 2.95 19.08
C GLY A 22 21.32 1.48 19.32
N ASN A 23 21.43 0.67 18.27
CA ASN A 23 21.74 -0.75 18.41
C ASN A 23 23.10 -0.92 19.10
N GLU A 24 23.14 -1.74 20.17
CA GLU A 24 24.35 -2.02 20.95
C GLU A 24 25.47 -2.72 20.12
N ALA A 25 25.12 -3.26 18.95
CA ALA A 25 26.02 -3.52 17.83
C ALA A 25 25.20 -3.62 16.54
N GLU A 26 25.56 -2.86 15.50
CA GLU A 26 25.01 -3.08 14.15
C GLU A 26 25.44 -4.48 13.68
N PRO A 27 24.53 -5.32 13.16
CA PRO A 27 24.93 -6.62 12.65
C PRO A 27 25.94 -6.46 11.52
N ASP A 28 26.94 -7.33 11.46
CA ASP A 28 27.91 -7.32 10.38
C ASP A 28 27.27 -7.87 9.09
N PHE A 29 27.00 -6.96 8.16
CA PHE A 29 26.46 -7.26 6.84
C PHE A 29 27.52 -7.27 5.74
N GLU A 30 28.82 -7.25 6.08
CA GLU A 30 29.88 -7.26 5.07
C GLU A 30 29.74 -8.49 4.14
N GLY A 31 29.67 -8.23 2.84
CA GLY A 31 29.47 -9.26 1.81
C GLY A 31 28.07 -9.91 1.79
N LYS A 32 27.10 -9.41 2.55
CA LYS A 32 25.72 -9.91 2.56
C LYS A 32 24.83 -9.14 1.59
N THR A 33 23.93 -9.83 0.91
CA THR A 33 22.99 -9.24 -0.03
C THR A 33 21.63 -9.04 0.63
N ALA A 34 21.15 -7.79 0.66
CA ALA A 34 19.79 -7.49 1.08
C ALA A 34 18.79 -7.95 0.01
N THR A 35 17.65 -8.48 0.46
CA THR A 35 16.47 -8.60 -0.38
C THR A 35 15.61 -7.36 -0.19
N TYR A 36 15.21 -6.74 -1.29
CA TYR A 36 14.37 -5.55 -1.27
C TYR A 36 12.90 -5.94 -1.37
N PHE A 37 12.06 -5.30 -0.59
CA PHE A 37 10.62 -5.50 -0.56
C PHE A 37 9.88 -4.19 -0.76
N TYR A 38 8.69 -4.25 -1.35
CA TYR A 38 7.71 -3.17 -1.25
C TYR A 38 6.74 -3.44 -0.10
N TYR A 39 6.54 -2.45 0.76
CA TYR A 39 5.58 -2.45 1.86
C TYR A 39 4.21 -2.00 1.39
N ASP A 40 3.19 -2.78 1.73
CA ASP A 40 1.80 -2.44 1.56
C ASP A 40 1.10 -2.54 2.92
N ASP A 41 0.93 -1.41 3.59
CA ASP A 41 0.36 -1.30 4.95
C ASP A 41 -0.41 0.03 5.11
N GLU A 42 -0.91 0.29 6.31
CA GLU A 42 -1.61 1.53 6.66
C GLU A 42 -0.99 2.16 7.90
N MET A 43 -0.74 3.48 7.88
CA MET A 43 -0.23 4.24 9.03
C MET A 43 -1.35 5.03 9.69
N TYR A 44 -1.36 5.02 11.02
CA TYR A 44 -2.25 5.89 11.78
C TYR A 44 -1.73 7.33 11.80
N VAL A 45 -2.59 8.25 11.38
CA VAL A 45 -2.40 9.69 11.42
C VAL A 45 -3.41 10.27 12.42
N ASN A 46 -2.94 10.91 13.49
CA ASN A 46 -3.72 11.30 14.66
C ASN A 46 -5.07 12.00 14.39
N THR A 47 -5.18 12.71 13.27
CA THR A 47 -6.35 13.53 12.90
C THR A 47 -7.21 12.90 11.80
N ILE A 48 -6.75 11.80 11.20
CA ILE A 48 -7.35 11.19 10.01
C ILE A 48 -7.70 9.72 10.24
N GLY A 49 -6.98 9.02 11.12
CA GLY A 49 -7.07 7.58 11.30
C GLY A 49 -6.04 6.83 10.45
N TYR A 50 -6.33 5.57 10.14
CA TYR A 50 -5.46 4.76 9.28
C TYR A 50 -5.53 5.24 7.83
N THR A 51 -4.35 5.46 7.26
CA THR A 51 -4.15 6.00 5.92
C THR A 51 -3.24 5.05 5.15
N LYS A 52 -3.57 4.77 3.88
CA LYS A 52 -2.79 3.84 3.08
C LYS A 52 -1.37 4.39 2.89
N ARG A 53 -0.34 3.60 3.21
CA ARG A 53 1.05 3.97 2.90
C ARG A 53 1.34 3.65 1.44
N ASN A 54 2.16 4.51 0.83
CA ASN A 54 2.72 4.23 -0.49
C ASN A 54 3.54 2.92 -0.44
N LEU A 55 3.74 2.26 -1.58
CA LEU A 55 4.74 1.19 -1.68
C LEU A 55 6.12 1.74 -1.29
N LEU A 56 6.58 1.38 -0.09
CA LEU A 56 7.86 1.81 0.45
C LEU A 56 8.86 0.68 0.28
N GLU A 57 10.03 1.04 -0.27
CA GLU A 57 11.12 0.09 -0.41
C GLU A 57 11.73 -0.16 0.95
N GLU A 58 11.93 -1.43 1.28
CA GLU A 58 12.58 -1.83 2.51
C GLU A 58 13.55 -2.98 2.34
N ARG A 59 14.59 -2.96 3.18
CA ARG A 59 15.69 -3.92 3.10
C ARG A 59 15.55 -4.98 4.17
N VAL A 60 15.56 -6.23 3.72
CA VAL A 60 15.52 -7.40 4.58
C VAL A 60 16.73 -8.28 4.30
N TYR A 61 17.51 -8.56 5.34
CA TYR A 61 18.64 -9.48 5.28
C TYR A 61 18.18 -10.84 5.78
N ILE A 62 18.12 -11.82 4.89
CA ILE A 62 17.82 -13.22 5.24
C ILE A 62 19.16 -13.96 5.30
N MET A 63 19.59 -14.33 6.49
CA MET A 63 20.91 -14.87 6.76
C MET A 63 20.93 -16.41 6.63
N GLU A 64 22.11 -16.98 6.38
CA GLU A 64 22.29 -18.43 6.25
C GLU A 64 21.98 -19.20 7.54
N ASN A 65 22.17 -18.56 8.70
CA ASN A 65 21.92 -19.12 10.03
C ASN A 65 20.43 -19.01 10.47
N ASN A 66 19.52 -18.77 9.54
CA ASN A 66 18.09 -18.52 9.78
C ASN A 66 17.78 -17.25 10.59
N GLU A 67 18.73 -16.33 10.75
CA GLU A 67 18.39 -14.99 11.26
C GLU A 67 17.81 -14.13 10.13
N VAL A 68 16.89 -13.25 10.49
CA VAL A 68 16.38 -12.23 9.58
C VAL A 68 16.46 -10.86 10.22
N TYR A 69 16.90 -9.87 9.45
CA TYR A 69 16.99 -8.49 9.90
C TYR A 69 16.16 -7.60 8.99
N LEU A 70 15.17 -6.93 9.55
CA LEU A 70 14.36 -5.93 8.86
C LEU A 70 14.95 -4.57 9.20
N GLN A 71 15.55 -3.92 8.21
CA GLN A 71 16.10 -2.57 8.35
C GLN A 71 14.95 -1.56 8.32
N GLU A 72 15.08 -0.49 9.11
CA GLU A 72 14.23 0.70 9.05
C GLU A 72 12.72 0.50 9.19
N PHE A 73 12.31 -0.67 9.68
CA PHE A 73 10.92 -1.11 9.77
C PHE A 73 9.99 -0.03 10.34
N ILE A 74 8.88 0.22 9.65
CA ILE A 74 7.89 1.29 9.91
C ILE A 74 8.48 2.72 9.98
N ASP A 75 9.42 3.00 9.07
CA ASP A 75 10.09 4.29 8.81
C ASP A 75 10.90 4.82 10.00
N PHE A 76 11.65 3.95 10.67
CA PHE A 76 12.48 4.34 11.81
C PHE A 76 13.84 3.66 11.81
N ILE A 77 14.90 4.46 11.92
CA ILE A 77 16.29 3.97 11.93
C ILE A 77 16.51 2.83 12.92
N GLY A 78 17.16 1.77 12.48
CA GLY A 78 17.45 0.59 13.29
C GLY A 78 17.22 -0.71 12.54
N PHE A 79 17.30 -1.81 13.28
CA PHE A 79 17.07 -3.16 12.76
C PHE A 79 16.21 -3.96 13.73
N ILE A 80 15.22 -4.66 13.19
CA ILE A 80 14.48 -5.68 13.92
C ILE A 80 15.07 -7.03 13.59
N LYS A 81 15.46 -7.78 14.62
CA LYS A 81 15.94 -9.15 14.49
C LYS A 81 14.79 -10.13 14.65
N GLY A 82 14.75 -11.13 13.78
CA GLY A 82 13.86 -12.29 13.87
C GLY A 82 14.60 -13.59 13.55
N THR A 83 13.87 -14.70 13.65
CA THR A 83 14.30 -16.03 13.21
C THR A 83 13.33 -16.58 12.19
N ILE A 84 13.83 -17.07 11.05
CA ILE A 84 13.02 -17.66 9.99
C ILE A 84 12.95 -19.18 10.13
N ASN A 85 11.75 -19.74 10.01
CA ASN A 85 11.52 -21.16 9.82
C ASN A 85 10.91 -21.36 8.43
N LYS A 86 11.75 -21.75 7.46
CA LYS A 86 11.34 -21.92 6.06
C LYS A 86 10.34 -23.07 5.87
N ASP A 87 10.50 -24.15 6.65
CA ASP A 87 9.61 -25.32 6.59
C ASP A 87 8.21 -25.00 7.12
N ALA A 88 8.13 -24.23 8.19
CA ALA A 88 6.87 -23.75 8.75
C ALA A 88 6.28 -22.54 8.00
N GLY A 89 7.09 -21.88 7.16
CA GLY A 89 6.70 -20.66 6.47
C GLY A 89 6.46 -19.49 7.43
N THR A 90 7.35 -19.30 8.41
CA THR A 90 7.19 -18.28 9.47
C THR A 90 8.46 -17.50 9.75
N ILE A 91 8.29 -16.26 10.22
CA ILE A 91 9.35 -15.45 10.84
C ILE A 91 8.87 -15.09 12.26
N THR A 92 9.64 -15.44 13.28
CA THR A 92 9.34 -15.12 14.69
C THR A 92 10.21 -13.97 15.17
N ILE A 93 9.60 -12.98 15.81
CA ILE A 93 10.24 -11.73 16.24
C ILE A 93 9.84 -11.45 17.70
N LYS A 94 10.82 -11.03 18.51
CA LYS A 94 10.56 -10.57 19.89
C LYS A 94 10.02 -9.15 19.90
N ASN A 95 9.01 -8.91 20.70
CA ASN A 95 8.56 -7.57 21.05
C ASN A 95 9.59 -6.87 21.95
N GLY A 96 9.56 -5.53 21.96
CA GLY A 96 10.39 -4.69 22.81
C GLY A 96 11.84 -4.54 22.32
N GLN A 97 12.11 -4.76 21.04
CA GLN A 97 13.44 -4.54 20.47
C GLN A 97 13.75 -3.05 20.37
N GLU A 98 14.91 -2.62 20.88
CA GLU A 98 15.41 -1.27 20.70
C GLU A 98 15.74 -1.03 19.22
N MET A 99 15.30 0.10 18.68
CA MET A 99 15.54 0.49 17.28
C MET A 99 16.58 1.61 17.19
N GLY A 100 16.45 2.61 18.05
CA GLY A 100 17.31 3.78 18.04
C GLY A 100 16.82 4.85 19.01
N THR A 101 17.27 6.08 18.81
CA THR A 101 16.84 7.19 19.66
C THR A 101 16.16 8.30 18.87
N LYS A 102 15.27 9.05 19.53
CA LYS A 102 14.58 10.21 18.95
C LYS A 102 14.39 11.32 19.97
N GLN A 103 14.63 12.56 19.55
CA GLN A 103 14.18 13.74 20.30
C GLN A 103 12.80 14.18 19.76
N PHE A 104 11.75 14.05 20.57
CA PHE A 104 10.38 14.36 20.14
C PHE A 104 10.03 15.85 20.19
N LYS A 105 10.79 16.66 20.94
CA LYS A 105 10.60 18.11 21.06
C LYS A 105 11.94 18.81 20.91
N LYS A 106 12.01 19.86 20.12
CA LYS A 106 13.25 20.64 19.92
C LYS A 106 13.81 21.09 21.28
N GLY A 107 15.04 20.67 21.58
CA GLY A 107 15.71 20.97 22.86
C GLY A 107 15.21 20.14 24.05
N GLY A 108 14.35 19.14 23.84
CA GLY A 108 13.89 18.20 24.85
C GLY A 108 14.84 17.02 25.07
N ALA A 109 14.45 16.07 25.92
CA ALA A 109 15.22 14.85 26.13
C ALA A 109 15.20 13.94 24.89
N THR A 110 16.29 13.22 24.68
CA THR A 110 16.36 12.12 23.72
C THR A 110 15.83 10.85 24.38
N HIS A 111 14.92 10.16 23.71
CA HIS A 111 14.33 8.92 24.20
C HIS A 111 14.81 7.73 23.37
N LYS A 112 15.05 6.60 24.03
CA LYS A 112 15.16 5.30 23.35
C LYS A 112 13.79 4.90 22.80
N VAL A 113 13.80 4.40 21.57
CA VAL A 113 12.62 3.95 20.85
C VAL A 113 12.68 2.45 20.67
N TYR A 114 11.56 1.80 20.92
CA TYR A 114 11.38 0.36 20.86
C TYR A 114 10.28 0.01 19.86
N PHE A 115 10.37 -1.20 19.32
CA PHE A 115 9.41 -1.79 18.41
C PHE A 115 8.65 -2.94 19.09
N ALA A 116 7.33 -2.99 18.89
CA ALA A 116 6.49 -4.13 19.28
C ALA A 116 5.19 -4.19 18.48
N THR A 117 4.52 -5.35 18.47
CA THR A 117 3.09 -5.39 18.17
C THR A 117 2.31 -4.61 19.22
N MET A 118 1.14 -4.09 18.85
CA MET A 118 0.28 -3.30 19.71
C MET A 118 -1.07 -3.97 19.85
N ASN A 119 -1.54 -4.08 21.08
CA ASN A 119 -2.90 -4.49 21.35
C ASN A 119 -3.85 -3.36 20.94
N THR A 120 -4.69 -3.61 19.93
CA THR A 120 -5.59 -2.58 19.37
C THR A 120 -6.72 -2.17 20.31
N THR A 121 -7.02 -2.96 21.35
CA THR A 121 -8.02 -2.61 22.37
C THR A 121 -7.45 -1.66 23.42
N THR A 122 -6.27 -1.97 23.94
CA THR A 122 -5.63 -1.18 25.01
C THR A 122 -4.75 -0.05 24.48
N GLN A 123 -4.41 -0.09 23.19
CA GLN A 123 -3.44 0.81 22.54
C GLN A 123 -2.08 0.82 23.24
N GLN A 124 -1.66 -0.35 23.74
CA GLN A 124 -0.38 -0.54 24.41
C GLN A 124 0.45 -1.57 23.65
N PRO A 125 1.79 -1.41 23.63
CA PRO A 125 2.67 -2.43 23.06
C PRO A 125 2.51 -3.75 23.83
N GLU A 126 2.63 -4.85 23.11
CA GLU A 126 2.58 -6.19 23.66
C GLU A 126 3.97 -6.68 24.06
N ASP A 127 4.00 -7.64 24.97
CA ASP A 127 5.22 -8.37 25.35
C ASP A 127 5.37 -9.66 24.53
N GLY A 128 6.44 -10.41 24.78
CA GLY A 128 6.64 -11.75 24.20
C GLY A 128 7.12 -11.75 22.76
N GLU A 129 6.55 -12.64 21.94
CA GLU A 129 6.94 -12.87 20.55
C GLU A 129 5.70 -12.88 19.65
N PHE A 130 5.87 -12.44 18.41
CA PHE A 130 4.86 -12.55 17.36
C PHE A 130 5.45 -13.26 16.14
N THR A 131 4.56 -13.69 15.24
CA THR A 131 4.94 -14.41 14.04
C THR A 131 4.37 -13.73 12.79
N LEU A 132 5.23 -13.56 11.80
CA LEU A 132 4.85 -13.19 10.44
C LEU A 132 4.80 -14.47 9.58
N LYS A 133 3.89 -14.49 8.61
CA LYS A 133 3.88 -15.53 7.59
C LYS A 133 4.98 -15.24 6.57
N TYR A 134 5.75 -16.26 6.20
CA TYR A 134 6.78 -16.21 5.18
C TYR A 134 6.46 -17.21 4.07
N ILE A 135 6.42 -16.75 2.83
CA ILE A 135 6.19 -17.58 1.66
C ILE A 135 7.31 -17.34 0.66
N ASP A 136 8.12 -18.37 0.44
CA ASP A 136 9.14 -18.38 -0.60
C ASP A 136 8.73 -19.37 -1.69
N LYS A 137 8.57 -18.86 -2.92
CA LYS A 137 8.17 -19.70 -4.07
C LYS A 137 9.37 -20.35 -4.76
N GLY A 138 10.60 -20.15 -4.28
CA GLY A 138 11.82 -20.76 -4.82
C GLY A 138 12.32 -20.14 -6.13
N ASN A 139 11.64 -19.11 -6.64
CA ASN A 139 12.00 -18.38 -7.87
C ASN A 139 12.35 -16.91 -7.61
N GLY A 140 12.70 -16.57 -6.36
CA GLY A 140 12.94 -15.19 -5.92
C GLY A 140 11.67 -14.43 -5.51
N ASN A 141 10.48 -15.01 -5.70
CA ASN A 141 9.23 -14.40 -5.25
C ASN A 141 9.00 -14.73 -3.77
N ILE A 142 9.21 -13.72 -2.93
CA ILE A 142 9.05 -13.82 -1.49
C ILE A 142 7.91 -12.90 -1.05
N TYR A 143 7.09 -13.41 -0.14
CA TYR A 143 5.99 -12.68 0.51
C TYR A 143 6.14 -12.78 2.02
N ILE A 144 5.97 -11.67 2.71
CA ILE A 144 5.86 -11.61 4.17
C ILE A 144 4.53 -10.97 4.52
N ASP A 145 3.75 -11.58 5.40
CA ASP A 145 2.40 -11.14 5.74
C ASP A 145 2.23 -11.10 7.26
N GLY A 146 1.92 -9.90 7.79
CA GLY A 146 1.63 -9.67 9.20
C GLY A 146 0.16 -9.89 9.56
N GLY A 147 -0.70 -10.18 8.59
CA GLY A 147 -2.12 -10.40 8.79
C GLY A 147 -2.81 -9.19 9.43
N SER A 148 -3.48 -9.41 10.56
CA SER A 148 -4.18 -8.36 11.31
C SER A 148 -3.35 -7.73 12.43
N LEU A 149 -2.04 -8.01 12.49
CA LEU A 149 -1.17 -7.43 13.51
C LEU A 149 -1.08 -5.91 13.32
N CYS A 150 -1.08 -5.21 14.44
CA CYS A 150 -0.76 -3.79 14.50
C CYS A 150 0.65 -3.65 15.07
N PHE A 151 1.51 -2.88 14.40
CA PHE A 151 2.90 -2.66 14.80
C PHE A 151 3.05 -1.25 15.33
N SER A 152 3.91 -1.06 16.33
CA SER A 152 4.09 0.24 16.99
C SER A 152 5.55 0.55 17.27
N LEU A 153 5.85 1.84 17.21
CA LEU A 153 7.03 2.43 17.83
C LEU A 153 6.61 3.15 19.10
N TYR A 154 7.33 2.88 20.17
CA TYR A 154 7.06 3.46 21.48
C TYR A 154 8.34 3.84 22.22
N TYR A 155 8.19 4.67 23.23
CA TYR A 155 9.26 5.00 24.17
C TYR A 155 8.71 4.97 25.59
N LEU A 156 9.59 4.83 26.58
CA LEU A 156 9.20 4.75 27.99
C LEU A 156 9.22 6.14 28.63
N ASN A 157 8.10 6.54 29.23
CA ASN A 157 7.95 7.74 30.06
C ASN A 157 7.43 7.33 31.43
N GLU A 158 8.12 7.69 32.51
CA GLU A 158 7.59 7.55 33.89
C GLU A 158 6.90 6.18 34.13
N GLU A 159 7.61 5.10 33.76
CA GLU A 159 7.23 3.67 33.85
C GLU A 159 6.14 3.15 32.89
N LYS A 160 5.57 3.98 32.01
CA LYS A 160 4.58 3.51 31.02
C LYS A 160 5.04 3.73 29.56
N PRO A 161 4.75 2.78 28.65
CA PRO A 161 4.95 2.99 27.23
C PRO A 161 4.10 4.15 26.68
N THR A 162 4.73 5.00 25.88
CA THR A 162 4.05 6.00 25.05
C THR A 162 4.25 5.63 23.59
N VAL A 163 3.18 5.20 22.93
CA VAL A 163 3.15 4.94 21.49
C VAL A 163 3.13 6.28 20.75
N PHE A 164 3.97 6.44 19.74
CA PHE A 164 3.98 7.66 18.91
C PHE A 164 3.75 7.40 17.42
N LEU A 165 3.92 6.16 16.97
CA LEU A 165 3.63 5.73 15.61
C LEU A 165 3.13 4.30 15.64
N HIS A 166 2.09 4.00 14.86
CA HIS A 166 1.67 2.62 14.64
C HIS A 166 1.09 2.40 13.25
N THR A 167 1.25 1.18 12.75
CA THR A 167 0.79 0.73 11.43
C THR A 167 0.01 -0.58 11.54
N THR A 168 -0.76 -0.92 10.51
CA THR A 168 -1.53 -2.17 10.45
C THR A 168 -1.56 -2.74 9.03
N GLY A 169 -1.94 -4.01 8.91
CA GLY A 169 -2.21 -4.65 7.62
C GLY A 169 -0.97 -4.89 6.77
N LEU A 170 0.19 -5.12 7.42
CA LEU A 170 1.48 -5.32 6.75
C LEU A 170 1.44 -6.45 5.75
N LYS A 171 1.77 -6.12 4.50
CA LYS A 171 2.18 -7.06 3.46
C LYS A 171 3.46 -6.58 2.81
N MET A 172 4.41 -7.50 2.63
CA MET A 172 5.65 -7.25 1.93
C MET A 172 5.76 -8.19 0.75
N VAL A 173 6.15 -7.67 -0.40
CA VAL A 173 6.43 -8.48 -1.58
C VAL A 173 7.77 -8.09 -2.17
N SER A 174 8.54 -9.06 -2.65
CA SER A 174 9.86 -8.83 -3.23
C SER A 174 9.81 -7.76 -4.34
N LYS A 175 10.68 -6.75 -4.26
CA LYS A 175 10.77 -5.63 -5.18
C LYS A 175 10.91 -6.09 -6.63
N ALA A 176 11.79 -7.05 -6.87
CA ALA A 176 12.06 -7.61 -8.21
C ALA A 176 10.79 -8.18 -8.89
N LEU A 177 9.89 -8.79 -8.10
CA LEU A 177 8.62 -9.30 -8.63
C LEU A 177 7.70 -8.18 -9.10
N LEU A 178 7.57 -7.11 -8.30
CA LEU A 178 6.74 -5.98 -8.68
C LEU A 178 7.38 -5.19 -9.83
N ASP A 179 8.68 -4.91 -9.77
CA ASP A 179 9.40 -4.20 -10.83
C ASP A 179 9.21 -4.84 -12.21
N ALA A 180 9.15 -6.17 -12.27
CA ALA A 180 8.91 -6.90 -13.53
C ALA A 180 7.53 -6.60 -14.16
N GLY A 181 6.56 -6.17 -13.36
CA GLY A 181 5.20 -5.80 -13.80
C GLY A 181 5.00 -4.31 -14.05
N VAL A 182 6.01 -3.46 -13.81
CA VAL A 182 5.92 -2.01 -13.98
C VAL A 182 5.73 -1.64 -15.45
N GLN A 183 4.77 -0.75 -15.69
CA GLN A 183 4.52 -0.14 -17.00
C GLN A 183 4.54 1.38 -16.87
N LYS A 184 4.47 2.08 -18.01
CA LYS A 184 4.41 3.54 -18.06
C LYS A 184 2.98 4.00 -18.29
N ALA A 185 2.46 4.83 -17.39
CA ALA A 185 1.27 5.64 -17.61
C ALA A 185 1.66 7.06 -18.04
N THR A 186 0.72 7.78 -18.65
CA THR A 186 0.84 9.24 -18.88
C THR A 186 0.00 9.95 -17.84
N TYR A 187 0.59 10.90 -17.12
CA TYR A 187 -0.11 11.76 -16.18
C TYR A 187 -0.05 13.20 -16.65
N GLU A 188 -1.20 13.80 -16.86
CA GLU A 188 -1.36 15.20 -17.20
C GLU A 188 -2.14 15.91 -16.09
N TYR A 189 -1.71 17.12 -15.73
CA TYR A 189 -2.36 17.92 -14.70
C TYR A 189 -2.02 19.41 -14.88
N THR A 190 -2.73 20.26 -14.14
CA THR A 190 -2.42 21.68 -13.99
C THR A 190 -2.18 21.95 -12.51
N ASP A 191 -0.96 22.38 -12.14
CA ASP A 191 -0.67 22.87 -10.80
C ASP A 191 -1.16 24.33 -10.66
N ILE A 192 -2.20 24.52 -9.85
CA ILE A 192 -2.83 25.84 -9.70
C ILE A 192 -2.04 26.77 -8.76
N GLU A 193 -1.07 26.25 -8.00
CA GLU A 193 -0.19 27.05 -7.16
C GLU A 193 0.97 27.68 -7.95
N GLU A 194 1.29 27.20 -9.16
CA GLU A 194 2.41 27.69 -10.00
C GLU A 194 1.99 28.55 -11.21
N GLY A 195 0.76 29.07 -11.21
CA GLY A 195 0.29 29.89 -12.34
C GLY A 195 -0.22 29.08 -13.54
N GLY A 196 -0.44 27.77 -13.38
CA GLY A 196 -1.46 27.04 -14.11
C GLY A 196 -1.14 26.61 -15.54
N SER A 197 0.12 26.27 -15.86
CA SER A 197 0.40 25.56 -17.10
C SER A 197 0.06 24.08 -16.98
N LYS A 198 -0.48 23.51 -18.07
CA LYS A 198 -0.67 22.07 -18.17
C LYS A 198 0.69 21.38 -18.26
N GLU A 199 0.92 20.44 -17.35
CA GLU A 199 2.08 19.56 -17.30
C GLU A 199 1.73 18.16 -17.80
N SER A 200 2.74 17.45 -18.28
CA SER A 200 2.61 16.07 -18.75
C SER A 200 3.88 15.31 -18.42
N SER A 201 3.73 14.15 -17.76
CA SER A 201 4.83 13.28 -17.37
C SER A 201 4.52 11.82 -17.66
N LYS A 202 5.58 11.03 -17.82
CA LYS A 202 5.50 9.57 -17.84
C LYS A 202 5.80 9.07 -16.43
N ILE A 203 4.82 8.43 -15.82
CA ILE A 203 4.92 7.88 -14.46
C ILE A 203 4.91 6.35 -14.51
N ASP A 204 5.55 5.73 -13.52
CA ASP A 204 5.44 4.28 -13.36
C ASP A 204 4.07 3.91 -12.80
N CYS A 205 3.48 2.85 -13.34
CA CYS A 205 2.29 2.25 -12.80
C CYS A 205 2.45 0.74 -12.69
N ILE A 206 1.80 0.16 -11.67
CA ILE A 206 1.83 -1.28 -11.44
C ILE A 206 0.52 -1.76 -10.81
N LYS A 207 -0.03 -2.84 -11.35
CA LYS A 207 -1.13 -3.59 -10.75
C LYS A 207 -0.58 -4.60 -9.73
N TYR A 208 -1.09 -4.53 -8.52
CA TYR A 208 -0.77 -5.47 -7.45
C TYR A 208 -1.99 -5.72 -6.57
N GLY A 209 -2.43 -7.00 -6.51
CA GLY A 209 -3.69 -7.36 -5.89
C GLY A 209 -4.86 -6.70 -6.61
N GLU A 210 -5.76 -6.07 -5.85
CA GLU A 210 -6.91 -5.32 -6.36
C GLU A 210 -6.58 -3.86 -6.67
N ASN A 211 -5.33 -3.45 -6.44
CA ASN A 211 -4.89 -2.07 -6.53
C ASN A 211 -4.06 -1.83 -7.79
N ILE A 212 -4.07 -0.59 -8.25
CA ILE A 212 -3.07 -0.04 -9.15
C ILE A 212 -2.33 1.03 -8.37
N TYR A 213 -1.00 0.98 -8.41
CA TYR A 213 -0.15 2.00 -7.80
C TYR A 213 0.43 2.86 -8.91
N PHE A 214 0.48 4.16 -8.65
CA PHE A 214 1.08 5.17 -9.52
C PHE A 214 2.20 5.85 -8.79
N ASN A 215 3.40 5.80 -9.34
CA ASN A 215 4.54 6.48 -8.77
C ASN A 215 4.52 7.95 -9.18
N SER A 216 4.31 8.86 -8.22
CA SER A 216 4.37 10.32 -8.39
C SER A 216 3.11 10.97 -8.99
N LEU A 217 1.92 10.62 -8.48
CA LEU A 217 0.73 11.48 -8.65
C LEU A 217 0.85 12.78 -7.83
N GLU A 218 1.52 12.72 -6.68
CA GLU A 218 2.00 13.93 -5.99
C GLU A 218 3.31 14.39 -6.63
N ALA A 219 3.23 15.31 -7.60
CA ALA A 219 4.40 15.70 -8.39
C ALA A 219 5.49 16.42 -7.57
N SER A 220 5.14 17.07 -6.46
CA SER A 220 6.15 17.74 -5.60
C SER A 220 6.92 16.76 -4.72
N VAL A 221 6.48 15.51 -4.61
CA VAL A 221 7.16 14.43 -3.89
C VAL A 221 7.24 13.19 -4.79
N PRO A 222 8.14 13.20 -5.78
CA PRO A 222 8.32 12.05 -6.66
C PRO A 222 8.83 10.84 -5.87
N ASN A 223 8.72 9.65 -6.48
CA ASN A 223 9.07 8.36 -5.87
C ASN A 223 8.15 7.93 -4.73
N LYS A 224 6.88 8.36 -4.77
CA LYS A 224 5.82 7.92 -3.87
C LYS A 224 4.71 7.26 -4.66
N TRP A 225 4.41 6.01 -4.32
CA TRP A 225 3.41 5.18 -4.97
C TRP A 225 2.00 5.40 -4.39
N GLN A 226 1.22 6.30 -4.99
CA GLN A 226 -0.18 6.49 -4.63
C GLN A 226 -1.03 5.32 -5.14
N VAL A 227 -1.98 4.88 -4.33
CA VAL A 227 -2.91 3.79 -4.66
C VAL A 227 -4.12 4.32 -5.43
N ALA A 228 -4.65 3.48 -6.31
CA ALA A 228 -5.93 3.57 -6.95
C ALA A 228 -6.54 2.16 -7.08
N LYS A 229 -7.84 2.10 -7.41
CA LYS A 229 -8.57 0.85 -7.65
C LYS A 229 -9.40 0.95 -8.92
N ILE A 230 -9.68 -0.19 -9.51
CA ILE A 230 -10.67 -0.28 -10.59
C ILE A 230 -12.01 -0.65 -9.98
N LEU A 231 -13.02 0.19 -10.19
CA LEU A 231 -14.40 -0.08 -9.81
C LEU A 231 -15.22 -0.39 -11.05
N GLN A 232 -16.10 -1.38 -10.92
CA GLN A 232 -17.11 -1.69 -11.92
C GLN A 232 -18.47 -1.20 -11.39
N GLU A 233 -19.05 -0.21 -12.06
CA GLU A 233 -20.38 0.34 -11.75
C GLU A 233 -21.32 0.13 -12.94
N GLY A 234 -22.02 -1.01 -12.95
CA GLY A 234 -22.80 -1.45 -14.11
C GLY A 234 -21.87 -1.78 -15.28
N GLU A 235 -22.12 -1.15 -16.43
CA GLU A 235 -21.26 -1.28 -17.62
C GLU A 235 -20.04 -0.35 -17.59
N ASN A 236 -20.01 0.63 -16.67
CA ASN A 236 -18.93 1.60 -16.60
C ASN A 236 -17.77 1.09 -15.74
N MET A 237 -16.56 1.32 -16.23
CA MET A 237 -15.33 1.11 -15.49
C MET A 237 -14.80 2.46 -15.00
N LEU A 238 -14.44 2.54 -13.73
CA LEU A 238 -13.98 3.75 -13.07
C LEU A 238 -12.62 3.53 -12.42
N LEU A 239 -11.72 4.49 -12.56
CA LEU A 239 -10.53 4.59 -11.75
C LEU A 239 -10.89 5.33 -10.46
N PHE A 240 -10.85 4.61 -9.34
CA PHE A 240 -11.05 5.19 -8.02
C PHE A 240 -9.73 5.54 -7.37
N ILE A 241 -9.49 6.83 -7.14
CA ILE A 241 -8.35 7.31 -6.36
C ILE A 241 -8.87 7.64 -4.96
N PRO A 242 -8.56 6.84 -3.93
CA PRO A 242 -9.05 7.09 -2.58
C PRO A 242 -8.41 8.34 -1.98
N ASN A 243 -9.16 8.99 -1.10
CA ASN A 243 -8.65 10.03 -0.22
C ASN A 243 -7.73 9.42 0.87
N ASN A 244 -7.03 10.29 1.62
CA ASN A 244 -6.29 9.94 2.82
C ASN A 244 -5.17 8.90 2.60
N GLN A 245 -4.23 9.19 1.69
CA GLN A 245 -3.05 8.34 1.50
C GLN A 245 -1.81 9.01 2.10
N PHE A 246 -1.05 8.30 2.92
CA PHE A 246 0.11 8.86 3.60
C PHE A 246 1.24 9.16 2.61
N ILE A 247 1.82 10.37 2.67
CA ILE A 247 2.99 10.75 1.86
C ILE A 247 4.25 10.66 2.71
N THR A 248 4.29 11.43 3.80
CA THR A 248 5.43 11.56 4.72
C THR A 248 5.02 12.32 5.98
N TYR A 249 5.92 12.43 6.96
CA TYR A 249 5.77 13.32 8.11
C TYR A 249 7.07 14.12 8.34
N MET A 250 6.95 15.30 8.94
CA MET A 250 8.09 16.12 9.34
C MET A 250 7.77 16.86 10.63
N SER A 251 8.62 16.70 11.65
CA SER A 251 8.47 17.34 12.96
C SER A 251 7.09 17.08 13.60
N ASP A 252 6.15 17.99 13.37
CA ASP A 252 4.78 18.06 13.90
C ASP A 252 3.69 18.05 12.80
N ALA A 253 4.08 17.88 11.54
CA ALA A 253 3.18 17.85 10.39
C ALA A 253 3.16 16.47 9.72
N TYR A 254 1.97 15.95 9.45
CA TYR A 254 1.74 14.84 8.54
C TYR A 254 1.35 15.38 7.16
N PHE A 255 1.94 14.83 6.11
CA PHE A 255 1.58 15.14 4.73
C PHE A 255 0.80 13.97 4.15
N VAL A 256 -0.40 14.26 3.67
CA VAL A 256 -1.35 13.26 3.21
C VAL A 256 -1.86 13.66 1.84
N PHE A 257 -1.86 12.73 0.91
CA PHE A 257 -2.45 12.87 -0.40
C PHE A 257 -3.96 12.82 -0.26
N LYS A 258 -4.61 13.87 -0.78
CA LYS A 258 -6.02 14.14 -0.62
C LYS A 258 -6.70 14.27 -1.97
N THR A 259 -7.99 13.98 -1.98
CA THR A 259 -8.90 14.22 -3.10
C THR A 259 -10.01 15.16 -2.67
N ALA A 260 -10.36 16.12 -3.51
CA ALA A 260 -11.37 17.12 -3.20
C ALA A 260 -12.13 17.59 -4.44
N THR A 261 -13.21 18.33 -4.20
CA THR A 261 -13.89 19.13 -5.22
C THR A 261 -13.84 20.62 -4.87
N THR A 262 -13.95 21.49 -5.87
CA THR A 262 -14.04 22.94 -5.70
C THR A 262 -15.41 23.44 -6.13
N GLU A 263 -16.01 24.35 -5.35
CA GLU A 263 -17.24 25.02 -5.77
C GLU A 263 -16.89 26.31 -6.55
N GLY A 264 -17.22 26.35 -7.84
CA GLY A 264 -17.05 27.56 -8.68
C GLY A 264 -15.63 27.82 -9.20
N ASN A 265 -15.49 28.89 -10.00
CA ASN A 265 -14.24 29.26 -10.67
C ASN A 265 -13.20 29.82 -9.67
N ASN A 266 -12.09 29.10 -9.49
CA ASN A 266 -10.78 29.57 -9.02
C ASN A 266 -10.74 30.45 -7.75
N GLY A 267 -11.39 30.01 -6.65
CA GLY A 267 -11.21 30.70 -5.36
C GLY A 267 -11.91 30.11 -4.12
N ALA A 268 -12.76 29.10 -4.26
CA ALA A 268 -13.36 28.43 -3.10
C ALA A 268 -12.39 27.41 -2.49
N GLU A 269 -12.41 27.31 -1.15
CA GLU A 269 -11.67 26.30 -0.41
C GLU A 269 -12.05 24.88 -0.89
N PRO A 270 -11.07 24.01 -1.21
CA PRO A 270 -11.36 22.65 -1.63
C PRO A 270 -12.14 21.88 -0.55
N LYS A 271 -13.20 21.19 -0.96
CA LYS A 271 -14.00 20.30 -0.12
C LYS A 271 -13.54 18.87 -0.33
N GLU A 272 -12.94 18.27 0.69
CA GLU A 272 -12.50 16.88 0.66
C GLU A 272 -13.67 15.92 0.33
N VAL A 273 -13.37 14.89 -0.45
CA VAL A 273 -14.29 13.79 -0.79
C VAL A 273 -13.68 12.45 -0.40
N GLU A 274 -14.44 11.36 -0.36
CA GLU A 274 -13.91 10.03 0.00
C GLU A 274 -12.91 9.48 -1.04
N GLY A 275 -13.00 9.94 -2.28
CA GLY A 275 -12.11 9.63 -3.38
C GLY A 275 -12.68 10.15 -4.70
N LEU A 276 -11.83 10.25 -5.72
CA LEU A 276 -12.28 10.58 -7.07
C LEU A 276 -12.68 9.31 -7.81
N LYS A 277 -13.85 9.32 -8.47
CA LYS A 277 -14.32 8.24 -9.35
C LYS A 277 -14.23 8.70 -10.78
N ILE A 278 -13.14 8.36 -11.45
CA ILE A 278 -12.79 8.91 -12.75
C ILE A 278 -13.24 7.92 -13.84
N PRO A 279 -14.12 8.31 -14.77
CA PRO A 279 -14.53 7.44 -15.88
C PRO A 279 -13.35 6.99 -16.73
N MET A 280 -13.32 5.70 -17.07
CA MET A 280 -12.29 5.11 -17.92
C MET A 280 -12.83 4.88 -19.31
N VAL A 281 -12.15 5.41 -20.33
CA VAL A 281 -12.50 5.22 -21.74
C VAL A 281 -11.39 4.45 -22.42
N LEU A 282 -11.71 3.27 -22.98
CA LEU A 282 -10.77 2.47 -23.76
C LEU A 282 -10.52 3.14 -25.11
N ASP A 283 -9.26 3.36 -25.43
CA ASP A 283 -8.78 3.59 -26.79
C ASP A 283 -8.29 2.26 -27.36
N GLU A 284 -9.11 1.64 -28.21
CA GLU A 284 -8.81 0.35 -28.84
C GLU A 284 -7.60 0.42 -29.79
N THR A 285 -7.23 1.60 -30.28
CA THR A 285 -6.08 1.74 -31.19
C THR A 285 -4.77 1.67 -30.42
N THR A 286 -4.73 2.27 -29.24
CA THR A 286 -3.52 2.32 -28.41
C THR A 286 -3.49 1.29 -27.29
N HIS A 287 -4.60 0.55 -27.09
CA HIS A 287 -4.78 -0.37 -25.96
C HIS A 287 -4.51 0.32 -24.62
N THR A 288 -5.10 1.50 -24.44
CA THR A 288 -4.98 2.28 -23.20
C THR A 288 -6.34 2.75 -22.72
N TYR A 289 -6.48 2.90 -21.41
CA TYR A 289 -7.63 3.56 -20.80
C TYR A 289 -7.25 5.00 -20.46
N LYS A 290 -8.03 5.95 -20.96
CA LYS A 290 -7.93 7.35 -20.58
C LYS A 290 -8.95 7.67 -19.48
N CYS A 291 -8.44 8.18 -18.37
CA CYS A 291 -9.21 8.63 -17.21
C CYS A 291 -9.10 10.16 -17.16
N THR A 292 -10.20 10.90 -17.18
CA THR A 292 -10.18 12.37 -17.10
C THR A 292 -11.14 12.85 -16.03
N THR A 293 -10.65 13.66 -15.09
CA THR A 293 -11.48 14.20 -14.00
C THR A 293 -12.45 15.25 -14.50
N ALA A 294 -13.51 15.51 -13.73
CA ALA A 294 -14.31 16.70 -13.94
C ALA A 294 -13.50 17.98 -13.65
N ASN A 295 -13.92 19.11 -14.22
CA ASN A 295 -13.20 20.39 -14.08
C ASN A 295 -13.10 20.89 -12.64
N ASN A 296 -14.00 20.45 -11.77
CA ASN A 296 -14.07 20.85 -10.36
C ASN A 296 -13.44 19.83 -9.41
N GLU A 297 -12.81 18.77 -9.92
CA GLU A 297 -12.13 17.76 -9.13
C GLU A 297 -10.63 18.06 -9.06
N LEU A 298 -10.04 17.81 -7.88
CA LEU A 298 -8.62 17.98 -7.66
C LEU A 298 -8.04 16.91 -6.73
N LEU A 299 -6.72 16.74 -6.83
CA LEU A 299 -5.92 15.97 -5.90
C LEU A 299 -4.66 16.74 -5.51
N GLY A 300 -4.01 16.37 -4.42
CA GLY A 300 -2.75 17.00 -3.99
C GLY A 300 -2.42 16.68 -2.53
N ALA A 301 -1.34 17.26 -2.04
CA ALA A 301 -0.87 17.10 -0.67
C ALA A 301 -1.51 18.12 0.27
N LEU A 302 -1.94 17.64 1.42
CA LEU A 302 -2.40 18.42 2.56
C LEU A 302 -1.47 18.19 3.75
N ALA A 303 -1.02 19.28 4.36
CA ALA A 303 -0.29 19.27 5.62
C ALA A 303 -1.30 19.32 6.77
N SER A 304 -1.30 18.30 7.63
CA SER A 304 -2.06 18.25 8.87
C SER A 304 -1.12 18.38 10.06
N GLN A 305 -1.32 19.43 10.85
CA GLN A 305 -0.50 19.74 12.02
C GLN A 305 -1.35 19.71 13.28
N VAL A 306 -0.79 19.17 14.36
CA VAL A 306 -1.42 19.19 15.69
C VAL A 306 -0.62 20.09 16.60
N SER A 307 -1.26 21.16 17.08
CA SER A 307 -0.65 22.13 17.99
C SER A 307 -1.47 22.26 19.29
N SER A 308 -0.95 23.02 20.25
CA SER A 308 -1.71 23.38 21.46
C SER A 308 -2.98 24.20 21.17
N LYS A 309 -3.11 24.76 19.96
CA LYS A 309 -4.29 25.50 19.49
C LYS A 309 -5.31 24.62 18.75
N GLY A 310 -5.05 23.32 18.62
CA GLY A 310 -5.85 22.37 17.87
C GLY A 310 -5.18 21.93 16.56
N THR A 311 -5.98 21.29 15.71
CA THR A 311 -5.56 20.79 14.39
C THR A 311 -5.68 21.89 13.35
N SER A 312 -4.63 22.07 12.55
CA SER A 312 -4.65 22.92 11.35
C SER A 312 -4.32 22.10 10.11
N ASN A 313 -5.10 22.30 9.05
CA ASN A 313 -4.95 21.64 7.77
C ASN A 313 -4.70 22.69 6.68
N GLU A 314 -3.67 22.51 5.87
CA GLU A 314 -3.31 23.43 4.78
C GLU A 314 -2.97 22.63 3.52
N TRP A 315 -3.60 22.98 2.40
CA TRP A 315 -3.22 22.42 1.10
C TRP A 315 -1.85 22.94 0.68
N VAL A 316 -0.93 22.01 0.42
CA VAL A 316 0.45 22.31 -0.01
C VAL A 316 0.56 22.34 -1.53
N THR A 317 -0.16 21.44 -2.19
CA THR A 317 -0.24 21.31 -3.64
C THR A 317 -1.67 21.06 -4.05
N LYS A 318 -2.05 21.51 -5.25
CA LYS A 318 -3.40 21.33 -5.80
C LYS A 318 -3.28 21.11 -7.30
N TYR A 319 -3.69 19.95 -7.75
CA TYR A 319 -3.64 19.54 -9.15
C TYR A 319 -5.05 19.44 -9.70
N THR A 320 -5.31 20.10 -10.81
CA THR A 320 -6.60 20.10 -11.53
C THR A 320 -6.42 19.66 -12.97
N SER A 321 -7.50 19.59 -13.76
CA SER A 321 -7.46 19.17 -15.17
C SER A 321 -6.72 17.84 -15.37
N ILE A 322 -6.95 16.91 -14.46
CA ILE A 322 -6.19 15.67 -14.36
C ILE A 322 -6.62 14.71 -15.48
N SER A 323 -5.63 14.16 -16.18
CA SER A 323 -5.81 13.02 -17.06
C SER A 323 -4.75 11.96 -16.80
N ILE A 324 -5.17 10.71 -16.66
CA ILE A 324 -4.28 9.55 -16.48
C ILE A 324 -4.57 8.56 -17.61
N THR A 325 -3.58 8.29 -18.44
CA THR A 325 -3.65 7.26 -19.48
C THR A 325 -2.87 6.02 -19.05
N ILE A 326 -3.57 4.90 -18.91
CA ILE A 326 -3.07 3.66 -18.32
C ILE A 326 -3.05 2.56 -19.39
N PRO A 327 -1.98 1.77 -19.54
CA PRO A 327 -1.97 0.60 -20.41
C PRO A 327 -3.06 -0.41 -20.02
N GLU A 328 -3.78 -0.98 -20.99
CA GLU A 328 -4.85 -1.97 -20.77
C GLU A 328 -4.37 -3.20 -19.98
N SER A 329 -3.10 -3.60 -20.14
CA SER A 329 -2.49 -4.71 -19.41
C SER A 329 -2.35 -4.48 -17.90
N GLN A 330 -2.50 -3.23 -17.44
CA GLN A 330 -2.51 -2.88 -16.01
C GLN A 330 -3.93 -2.83 -15.44
N ILE A 331 -4.95 -3.00 -16.29
CA ILE A 331 -6.36 -3.00 -15.89
C ILE A 331 -6.89 -4.42 -15.91
N THR A 332 -6.64 -5.11 -17.03
CA THR A 332 -7.08 -6.48 -17.26
C THR A 332 -6.09 -7.45 -16.62
N ASP A 333 -6.54 -8.20 -15.63
CA ASP A 333 -5.91 -9.51 -15.43
C ASP A 333 -6.26 -10.30 -16.69
N GLY A 334 -5.30 -10.93 -17.36
CA GLY A 334 -5.44 -11.55 -18.69
C GLY A 334 -6.50 -12.67 -18.84
N ILE A 335 -7.51 -12.72 -17.98
CA ILE A 335 -8.74 -13.50 -18.09
C ILE A 335 -9.93 -12.60 -17.72
N SER A 336 -10.26 -11.64 -18.57
CA SER A 336 -11.59 -11.02 -18.59
C SER A 336 -12.56 -12.02 -19.22
N SER A 337 -13.33 -12.68 -18.36
CA SER A 337 -14.30 -13.75 -18.68
C SER A 337 -13.67 -15.09 -19.10
N VAL A 338 -13.66 -16.05 -18.18
CA VAL A 338 -14.07 -17.38 -18.59
C VAL A 338 -15.54 -17.20 -18.99
N THR A 339 -15.81 -17.01 -20.28
CA THR A 339 -17.13 -17.38 -20.79
C THR A 339 -17.27 -18.83 -20.33
N GLN A 340 -18.12 -19.08 -19.33
CA GLN A 340 -18.38 -20.46 -18.94
C GLN A 340 -18.69 -21.17 -20.25
N PRO A 341 -17.94 -22.23 -20.63
CA PRO A 341 -18.33 -22.99 -21.80
C PRO A 341 -19.79 -23.32 -21.56
N LYS A 342 -20.67 -22.89 -22.49
CA LYS A 342 -22.10 -23.22 -22.45
C LYS A 342 -22.18 -24.64 -21.94
N LYS A 343 -22.79 -24.86 -20.77
CA LYS A 343 -22.93 -26.20 -20.16
C LYS A 343 -23.23 -27.14 -21.30
N GLN A 344 -22.25 -27.95 -21.69
CA GLN A 344 -22.45 -28.89 -22.78
C GLN A 344 -23.51 -29.82 -22.19
N GLU A 345 -24.71 -29.81 -22.77
CA GLU A 345 -25.79 -30.65 -22.26
C GLU A 345 -25.27 -32.08 -22.24
N ASN A 346 -25.02 -32.61 -21.05
CA ASN A 346 -24.52 -33.96 -20.90
C ASN A 346 -25.69 -34.88 -21.22
N THR A 347 -25.80 -35.32 -22.46
CA THR A 347 -26.87 -36.21 -22.94
C THR A 347 -26.67 -37.67 -22.49
N LEU A 348 -25.62 -37.94 -21.71
CA LEU A 348 -25.27 -39.28 -21.24
C LEU A 348 -25.75 -39.50 -19.79
N TYR A 349 -26.10 -40.74 -19.52
CA TYR A 349 -26.47 -41.29 -18.23
C TYR A 349 -25.37 -42.23 -17.77
N TYR A 350 -24.94 -42.13 -16.52
CA TYR A 350 -23.87 -42.98 -16.00
C TYR A 350 -24.45 -43.94 -14.97
N ASP A 351 -24.18 -45.24 -15.07
CA ASP A 351 -24.57 -46.13 -13.99
C ASP A 351 -23.70 -45.92 -12.74
N LEU A 352 -24.00 -46.62 -11.65
CA LEU A 352 -23.24 -46.49 -10.39
C LEU A 352 -21.79 -47.01 -10.48
N GLN A 353 -21.42 -47.67 -11.58
CA GLN A 353 -20.05 -48.08 -11.88
C GLN A 353 -19.34 -47.12 -12.84
N GLY A 354 -19.99 -46.01 -13.23
CA GLY A 354 -19.42 -44.98 -14.09
C GLY A 354 -19.50 -45.27 -15.60
N ARG A 355 -20.26 -46.28 -16.04
CA ARG A 355 -20.43 -46.60 -17.47
C ARG A 355 -21.47 -45.70 -18.11
N ALA A 356 -21.17 -45.14 -19.28
CA ALA A 356 -22.03 -44.19 -19.98
C ALA A 356 -23.08 -44.86 -20.89
N TYR A 357 -24.30 -44.32 -20.89
CA TYR A 357 -25.45 -44.76 -21.67
C TYR A 357 -26.16 -43.57 -22.29
N LYS A 358 -26.48 -43.65 -23.58
CA LYS A 358 -27.26 -42.60 -24.27
C LYS A 358 -28.77 -42.76 -24.08
N TYR A 359 -29.24 -44.00 -24.00
CA TYR A 359 -30.65 -44.36 -23.84
C TYR A 359 -30.78 -45.51 -22.83
N PRO A 360 -30.71 -45.23 -21.51
CA PRO A 360 -30.94 -46.26 -20.49
C PRO A 360 -32.39 -46.78 -20.58
N SER A 361 -32.57 -48.10 -20.47
CA SER A 361 -33.89 -48.73 -20.58
C SER A 361 -34.54 -49.07 -19.23
N LYS A 362 -33.75 -49.31 -18.18
CA LYS A 362 -34.21 -49.49 -16.79
C LYS A 362 -33.03 -49.42 -15.82
N GLY A 363 -33.24 -48.92 -14.60
CA GLY A 363 -32.25 -48.92 -13.52
C GLY A 363 -31.94 -47.53 -12.95
N ILE A 364 -30.89 -47.46 -12.13
CA ILE A 364 -30.47 -46.24 -11.42
C ILE A 364 -29.23 -45.67 -12.13
N TYR A 365 -29.29 -44.38 -12.46
CA TYR A 365 -28.23 -43.66 -13.17
C TYR A 365 -27.92 -42.31 -12.52
N ILE A 366 -26.77 -41.74 -12.84
CA ILE A 366 -26.36 -40.37 -12.57
C ILE A 366 -26.45 -39.58 -13.87
N HIS A 367 -27.20 -38.49 -13.86
CA HIS A 367 -27.32 -37.57 -15.00
C HIS A 367 -27.25 -36.14 -14.47
N ASN A 368 -26.34 -35.33 -15.03
CA ASN A 368 -26.06 -33.98 -14.55
C ASN A 368 -25.81 -33.90 -13.03
N GLY A 369 -25.08 -34.88 -12.49
CA GLY A 369 -24.74 -34.96 -11.06
C GLY A 369 -25.90 -35.37 -10.15
N LYS A 370 -27.07 -35.72 -10.70
CA LYS A 370 -28.23 -36.18 -9.94
C LYS A 370 -28.50 -37.66 -10.19
N LYS A 371 -28.83 -38.37 -9.10
CA LYS A 371 -29.36 -39.73 -9.18
C LYS A 371 -30.77 -39.70 -9.77
N ILE A 372 -31.00 -40.54 -10.77
CA ILE A 372 -32.29 -40.73 -11.42
C ILE A 372 -32.64 -42.21 -11.47
N VAL A 373 -33.93 -42.51 -11.57
CA VAL A 373 -34.45 -43.87 -11.73
C VAL A 373 -35.19 -43.94 -13.07
N VAL A 374 -34.68 -44.76 -13.97
CA VAL A 374 -35.33 -45.07 -15.25
C VAL A 374 -36.16 -46.33 -15.02
N LYS A 375 -37.47 -46.22 -15.20
CA LYS A 375 -38.44 -47.31 -14.94
C LYS A 375 -38.70 -48.12 -16.18
#